data_AF-A0A948S9D3-F1
#
_entry.id   AF-A0A948S9D3-F1
#
_cell.length_a   1.000
_cell.length_b   1.000
_cell.length_c   1.000
_cell.angle_alpha   90.00
_cell.angle_beta   90.00
_cell.angle_gamma   90.00
#
_symmetry.space_group_name_H-M   'P 1'
#
loop_
_entity.id
_entity.type
_entity.pdbx_description
1 polymer ?
#
loop_
_entity_poly.entity_id
_entity_poly.type
_entity_poly.pdbx_seq_one_letter_code
_entity_poly.pdbx_strand_id
1 'polypeptide(L)'
;MAVPKYDDLFNPLLAALHELGSSASISELEQQVAKILKLSEADLEEPHDGNRTKFSYNLAWARTYLKRFGLIENSSRGVWALTSKGQKTSTVKKEAVKKLVQDEDRKKKAERESQETESPDETGWEEEVLNSLKKMSPEAFERLCQRVLRESGFIQVEVTGRSGDGGIDGRGVVKLGAILSFHVHFQCKRYKDTVPAPVIRDFRGAMVGRADKGIILTTGTFTREAKAEALRDGAPPLDLIDGDEFVQMLKDYRLGISVEQKTVEEISVNESWFDNY
;
A
#
# COMPACT_ATOMS: atom_id res chain seq x y z
N MET A 1 -12.70 -6.13 21.20
CA MET A 1 -13.31 -4.78 21.39
C MET A 1 -13.74 -4.36 19.99
N ALA A 2 -14.95 -3.85 19.74
CA ALA A 2 -15.35 -3.56 18.35
C ALA A 2 -14.32 -2.67 17.62
N VAL A 3 -13.99 -3.00 16.36
CA VAL A 3 -13.00 -2.25 15.57
C VAL A 3 -13.37 -0.76 15.54
N PRO A 4 -12.48 0.15 16.00
CA PRO A 4 -12.77 1.58 16.07
C PRO A 4 -13.06 2.18 14.70
N LYS A 5 -13.91 3.22 14.67
CA LYS A 5 -14.18 3.96 13.43
C LYS A 5 -12.95 4.78 13.03
N TYR A 6 -12.89 5.17 11.75
CA TYR A 6 -11.74 5.93 11.22
C TYR A 6 -11.43 7.21 12.02
N ASP A 7 -12.43 7.87 12.59
CA ASP A 7 -12.26 9.10 13.37
C ASP A 7 -11.87 8.85 14.83
N ASP A 8 -12.15 7.67 15.36
CA ASP A 8 -11.62 7.23 16.64
C ASP A 8 -10.10 7.02 16.57
N LEU A 9 -9.58 6.75 15.37
CA LEU A 9 -8.16 6.46 15.12
C LEU A 9 -7.29 7.71 14.97
N PHE A 10 -7.86 8.92 14.89
CA PHE A 10 -7.06 10.13 14.66
C PHE A 10 -5.97 10.37 15.73
N ASN A 11 -6.35 10.35 17.01
CA ASN A 11 -5.41 10.56 18.10
C ASN A 11 -4.46 9.37 18.33
N PRO A 12 -4.92 8.11 18.30
CA PRO A 12 -4.02 6.95 18.33
C PRO A 12 -2.97 6.97 17.21
N LEU A 13 -3.34 7.40 16.00
CA LEU A 13 -2.42 7.49 14.87
C LEU A 13 -1.35 8.56 15.08
N LEU A 14 -1.74 9.76 15.55
CA LEU A 14 -0.78 10.81 15.88
C LEU A 14 0.18 10.35 16.99
N ALA A 15 -0.35 9.72 18.04
CA ALA A 15 0.47 9.18 19.12
C ALA A 15 1.47 8.13 18.61
N ALA A 16 1.02 7.21 17.73
CA ALA A 16 1.89 6.21 17.11
C ALA A 16 3.04 6.86 16.32
N LEU A 17 2.76 7.90 15.52
CA LEU A 17 3.81 8.61 14.79
C LEU A 17 4.79 9.33 15.71
N HIS A 18 4.33 9.93 16.82
CA HIS A 18 5.21 10.54 17.82
C HIS A 18 6.10 9.49 18.50
N GLU A 19 5.55 8.34 18.88
CA GLU A 19 6.29 7.25 19.52
C GLU A 19 7.31 6.58 18.59
N LEU A 20 7.03 6.52 17.29
CA LEU A 20 7.90 5.92 16.27
C LEU A 20 8.95 6.89 15.71
N GLY A 21 9.07 8.11 16.25
CA GLY A 21 10.10 9.06 15.83
C GLY A 21 9.72 9.92 14.62
N SER A 22 8.44 10.29 14.51
CA SER A 22 7.84 11.19 13.49
C SER A 22 7.63 10.61 12.10
N SER A 23 8.04 9.37 11.82
CA SER A 23 7.76 8.68 10.56
C SER A 23 7.61 7.19 10.76
N ALA A 24 6.76 6.54 9.97
CA ALA A 24 6.57 5.10 10.04
C ALA A 24 5.96 4.55 8.73
N SER A 25 6.29 3.30 8.42
CA SER A 25 5.61 2.54 7.37
C SER A 25 4.16 2.21 7.75
N ILE A 26 3.36 1.80 6.76
CA ILE A 26 1.97 1.35 7.01
C ILE A 26 1.93 0.22 8.05
N SER A 27 2.80 -0.78 7.90
CA SER A 27 2.84 -1.94 8.80
C SER A 27 3.23 -1.55 10.23
N GLU A 28 4.21 -0.66 10.40
CA GLU A 28 4.61 -0.16 11.72
C GLU A 28 3.48 0.65 12.38
N LEU A 29 2.78 1.48 11.59
CA LEU A 29 1.63 2.24 12.08
C LEU A 29 0.48 1.34 12.51
N GLU A 30 0.13 0.35 11.70
CA GLU A 30 -0.92 -0.62 12.04
C GLU A 30 -0.61 -1.35 13.34
N GLN A 31 0.62 -1.85 13.48
CA GLN A 31 1.06 -2.55 14.68
C GLN A 31 1.06 -1.63 15.91
N GLN A 32 1.60 -0.41 15.78
CA GLN A 32 1.70 0.51 16.90
C GLN A 32 0.33 1.04 17.34
N VAL A 33 -0.54 1.39 16.39
CA VAL A 33 -1.90 1.84 16.71
C VAL A 33 -2.72 0.71 17.34
N ALA A 34 -2.59 -0.52 16.83
CA ALA A 34 -3.21 -1.69 17.45
C ALA A 34 -2.75 -1.91 18.89
N LYS A 35 -1.45 -1.72 19.15
CA LYS A 35 -0.84 -1.82 20.49
C LYS A 35 -1.36 -0.73 21.44
N ILE A 36 -1.42 0.52 20.99
CA ILE A 36 -1.95 1.66 21.77
C ILE A 36 -3.41 1.40 22.17
N LEU A 37 -4.21 0.89 21.24
CA LEU A 37 -5.63 0.61 21.44
C LEU A 37 -5.91 -0.74 22.12
N LYS A 38 -4.88 -1.56 22.33
CA LYS A 38 -4.96 -2.92 22.89
C LYS A 38 -6.00 -3.78 22.16
N LEU A 39 -5.98 -3.73 20.82
CA LEU A 39 -6.87 -4.52 19.97
C LEU A 39 -6.51 -6.00 20.06
N SER A 40 -7.53 -6.87 20.05
CA SER A 40 -7.32 -8.31 20.00
C SER A 40 -7.05 -8.78 18.58
N GLU A 41 -6.51 -9.99 18.41
CA GLU A 41 -6.28 -10.58 17.08
C GLU A 41 -7.57 -10.71 16.27
N ALA A 42 -8.67 -11.11 16.92
CA ALA A 42 -9.99 -11.17 16.29
C ALA A 42 -10.46 -9.81 15.76
N ASP A 43 -10.09 -8.70 16.42
CA ASP A 43 -10.44 -7.35 15.96
C ASP A 43 -9.56 -6.93 14.77
N LEU A 44 -8.30 -7.34 14.72
CA LEU A 44 -7.38 -7.03 13.62
C LEU A 44 -7.69 -7.82 12.36
N GLU A 45 -8.26 -9.01 12.51
CA GLU A 45 -8.62 -9.92 11.43
C GLU A 45 -10.07 -9.77 10.95
N GLU A 46 -10.86 -8.88 11.55
CA GLU A 46 -12.24 -8.64 11.11
C GLU A 46 -12.24 -8.26 9.62
N PRO A 47 -12.82 -9.11 8.74
CA PRO A 47 -12.77 -8.88 7.31
C PRO A 47 -13.62 -7.64 6.94
N HIS A 48 -13.16 -6.90 5.95
CA HIS A 48 -13.93 -5.86 5.28
C HIS A 48 -14.05 -6.19 3.78
N ASP A 49 -14.68 -5.33 3.00
CA ASP A 49 -14.80 -5.54 1.56
C ASP A 49 -13.42 -5.60 0.89
N GLY A 50 -13.26 -6.54 -0.04
CA GLY A 50 -12.00 -6.78 -0.75
C GLY A 50 -10.98 -7.59 0.06
N ASN A 51 -9.70 -7.20 -0.01
CA ASN A 51 -8.59 -7.90 0.65
C ASN A 51 -8.15 -7.26 1.98
N ARG A 52 -8.83 -6.21 2.46
CA ARG A 52 -8.41 -5.42 3.62
C ARG A 52 -9.21 -5.83 4.86
N THR A 53 -8.56 -5.73 6.03
CA THR A 53 -9.29 -5.84 7.30
C THR A 53 -9.97 -4.51 7.60
N LYS A 54 -11.03 -4.54 8.39
CA LYS A 54 -11.78 -3.34 8.76
C LYS A 54 -10.92 -2.33 9.50
N PHE A 55 -9.97 -2.80 10.31
CA PHE A 55 -9.01 -1.96 10.99
C PHE A 55 -8.06 -1.26 10.01
N SER A 56 -7.44 -2.01 9.08
CA SER A 56 -6.55 -1.44 8.06
C SER A 56 -7.27 -0.41 7.19
N TYR A 57 -8.50 -0.71 6.78
CA TYR A 57 -9.36 0.20 6.04
C TYR A 57 -9.66 1.50 6.81
N ASN A 58 -10.10 1.39 8.07
CA ASN A 58 -10.38 2.57 8.89
C ASN A 58 -9.10 3.39 9.16
N LEU A 59 -7.96 2.74 9.33
CA LEU A 59 -6.68 3.42 9.53
C LEU A 59 -6.19 4.11 8.25
N ALA A 60 -6.47 3.56 7.07
CA ALA A 60 -6.26 4.26 5.80
C ALA A 60 -7.07 5.56 5.74
N TRP A 61 -8.36 5.52 6.07
CA TRP A 61 -9.19 6.72 6.15
C TRP A 61 -8.69 7.73 7.19
N ALA A 62 -8.25 7.26 8.35
CA ALA A 62 -7.66 8.13 9.38
C ALA A 62 -6.45 8.92 8.84
N ARG A 63 -5.58 8.26 8.08
CA ARG A 63 -4.43 8.89 7.43
C ARG A 63 -4.86 9.95 6.41
N THR A 64 -5.81 9.62 5.54
CA THR A 64 -6.34 10.56 4.55
C THR A 64 -6.90 11.83 5.20
N TYR A 65 -7.70 11.69 6.25
CA TYR A 65 -8.28 12.83 6.96
C TYR A 65 -7.21 13.69 7.65
N LEU A 66 -6.26 13.08 8.34
CA LEU A 66 -5.18 13.82 9.01
C LEU A 66 -4.22 14.48 8.03
N LYS A 67 -4.02 13.89 6.84
CA LYS A 67 -3.26 14.48 5.74
C LYS A 67 -3.94 15.73 5.21
N ARG A 68 -5.23 15.63 4.91
CA ARG A 68 -6.04 16.78 4.47
C ARG A 68 -6.10 17.89 5.52
N PHE A 69 -6.14 17.51 6.80
CA PHE A 69 -6.05 18.45 7.92
C PHE A 69 -4.64 19.07 8.11
N GLY A 70 -3.64 18.57 7.37
CA GLY A 70 -2.27 19.09 7.31
C GLY A 70 -1.36 18.64 8.44
N LEU A 71 -1.69 17.57 9.17
CA LEU A 71 -0.87 17.09 10.30
C LEU A 71 0.11 15.99 9.91
N ILE A 72 -0.23 15.20 8.90
CA ILE A 72 0.64 14.15 8.40
C ILE A 72 0.81 14.29 6.90
N GLU A 73 1.86 13.69 6.38
CA GLU A 73 2.13 13.64 4.95
C GLU A 73 2.60 12.24 4.55
N ASN A 74 2.44 11.93 3.27
CA ASN A 74 3.02 10.73 2.68
C ASN A 74 4.39 11.12 2.15
N SER A 75 5.41 10.97 2.99
CA SER A 75 6.80 11.38 2.68
C SER A 75 7.41 10.57 1.53
N SER A 76 7.05 9.29 1.45
CA SER A 76 7.39 8.39 0.36
C SER A 76 6.39 7.24 0.35
N ARG A 77 6.44 6.41 -0.70
CA ARG A 77 5.49 5.30 -0.88
C ARG A 77 5.45 4.42 0.37
N GLY A 78 4.26 4.27 0.95
CA GLY A 78 4.04 3.48 2.15
C GLY A 78 4.57 4.08 3.46
N VAL A 79 5.23 5.24 3.43
CA VAL A 79 5.82 5.90 4.60
C VAL A 79 5.09 7.20 4.90
N TRP A 80 4.54 7.28 6.11
CA TRP A 80 3.81 8.44 6.61
C TRP A 80 4.64 9.17 7.66
N ALA A 81 4.62 10.50 7.60
CA ALA A 81 5.39 11.34 8.51
C ALA A 81 4.56 12.49 9.08
N LEU A 82 4.94 13.01 10.24
CA LEU A 82 4.37 14.23 10.80
C LEU A 82 4.91 15.46 10.05
N THR A 83 4.01 16.36 9.66
CA THR A 83 4.40 17.68 9.16
C THR A 83 4.91 18.55 10.32
N SER A 84 5.47 19.72 10.04
CA SER A 84 5.82 20.72 11.06
C SER A 84 4.64 21.10 11.98
N LYS A 85 3.41 21.06 11.45
CA LYS A 85 2.17 21.27 12.22
C LYS A 85 1.81 20.04 13.05
N GLY A 86 1.95 18.84 12.48
CA GLY A 86 1.79 17.56 13.15
C GLY A 86 2.70 17.37 14.35
N GLN A 87 3.97 17.72 14.22
CA GLN A 87 4.96 17.61 15.32
C GLN A 87 4.58 18.46 16.54
N LYS A 88 3.91 19.60 16.32
CA LYS A 88 3.45 20.48 17.41
C LYS A 88 2.07 20.11 17.96
N THR A 89 1.40 19.14 17.35
CA THR A 89 0.01 18.78 17.67
C THR A 89 -0.02 17.38 18.28
N SER A 90 -0.30 17.29 19.57
CA SER A 90 -0.40 16.01 20.28
C SER A 90 -1.80 15.38 20.16
N THR A 91 -2.85 16.20 20.10
CA THR A 91 -4.24 15.73 20.00
C THR A 91 -5.08 16.65 19.11
N VAL A 92 -6.13 16.08 18.52
CA VAL A 92 -7.10 16.78 17.69
C VAL A 92 -8.53 16.46 18.12
N LYS A 93 -9.42 17.43 17.90
CA LYS A 93 -10.87 17.24 18.00
C LYS A 93 -11.37 16.63 16.70
N LYS A 94 -12.04 15.47 16.79
CA LYS A 94 -12.51 14.69 15.63
C LYS A 94 -13.43 15.50 14.73
N GLU A 95 -14.27 16.33 15.34
CA GLU A 95 -15.26 17.19 14.70
C GLU A 95 -14.60 18.26 13.85
N ALA A 96 -13.47 18.82 14.30
CA ALA A 96 -12.74 19.84 13.54
C ALA A 96 -12.10 19.24 12.28
N VAL A 97 -11.51 18.05 12.40
CA VAL A 97 -10.93 17.32 11.27
C VAL A 97 -12.00 16.96 10.25
N LYS A 98 -13.13 16.39 10.70
CA LYS A 98 -14.26 16.05 9.83
C LYS A 98 -14.85 17.27 9.14
N LYS A 99 -15.06 18.36 9.89
CA LYS A 99 -15.67 19.58 9.35
C LYS A 99 -14.79 20.20 8.26
N LEU A 100 -13.48 20.30 8.48
CA LEU A 100 -12.56 20.81 7.46
C LEU A 100 -12.62 19.97 6.18
N VAL A 101 -12.55 18.65 6.33
CA VAL A 101 -12.63 17.71 5.19
C VAL A 101 -13.98 17.83 4.45
N GLN A 102 -15.09 17.93 5.19
CA GLN A 102 -16.42 18.12 4.60
C GLN A 102 -16.57 19.48 3.90
N ASP A 103 -16.01 20.55 4.47
CA ASP A 103 -16.04 21.88 3.87
C ASP A 103 -15.19 21.92 2.59
N GLU A 104 -14.03 21.25 2.57
CA GLU A 104 -13.24 21.03 1.37
C GLU A 104 -14.02 20.22 0.31
N ASP A 105 -14.69 19.15 0.71
CA ASP A 105 -15.47 18.32 -0.22
C ASP A 105 -16.67 19.09 -0.78
N ARG A 106 -17.33 19.92 0.04
CA ARG A 106 -18.41 20.82 -0.41
C ARG A 106 -17.92 21.90 -1.36
N LYS A 107 -16.76 22.51 -1.07
CA LYS A 107 -16.12 23.48 -1.98
C LYS A 107 -15.74 22.82 -3.30
N LYS A 108 -15.05 21.68 -3.24
CA LYS A 108 -14.73 20.87 -4.44
C LYS A 108 -15.97 20.45 -5.21
N LYS A 109 -17.07 20.12 -4.54
CA LYS A 109 -18.34 19.78 -5.20
C LYS A 109 -19.00 20.98 -5.86
N ALA A 110 -19.02 22.15 -5.21
CA ALA A 110 -19.53 23.39 -5.80
C ALA A 110 -18.67 23.87 -6.98
N GLU A 111 -17.35 23.67 -6.90
CA GLU A 111 -16.39 23.90 -7.99
C GLU A 111 -16.59 22.89 -9.14
N ARG A 112 -16.83 21.61 -8.84
CA ARG A 112 -17.17 20.55 -9.83
C ARG A 112 -18.54 20.74 -10.49
N GLU A 113 -19.51 21.34 -9.81
CA GLU A 113 -20.84 21.64 -10.38
C GLU A 113 -20.84 22.90 -11.27
N SER A 114 -19.80 23.74 -11.14
CA SER A 114 -19.57 24.91 -12.01
C SER A 114 -18.55 24.66 -13.14
N GLN A 115 -17.83 23.54 -13.10
CA GLN A 115 -16.96 23.06 -14.17
C GLN A 115 -17.24 21.57 -14.41
N GLU A 116 -17.96 21.24 -15.49
CA GLU A 116 -18.07 19.85 -15.99
C GLU A 116 -16.67 19.33 -16.38
N THR A 117 -15.93 18.79 -15.42
CA THR A 117 -14.90 17.77 -15.67
C THR A 117 -14.71 16.95 -14.39
N GLU A 118 -15.15 15.69 -14.44
CA GLU A 118 -14.92 14.69 -13.41
C GLU A 118 -13.45 14.68 -12.96
N SER A 119 -13.20 14.97 -11.70
CA SER A 119 -11.99 14.48 -11.04
C SER A 119 -12.31 13.08 -10.48
N PRO A 120 -11.54 12.03 -10.80
CA PRO A 120 -11.78 10.72 -10.24
C PRO A 120 -11.56 10.73 -8.73
N ASP A 121 -12.45 10.07 -8.00
CA ASP A 121 -12.19 9.66 -6.62
C ASP A 121 -10.85 8.92 -6.55
N GLU A 122 -9.96 9.34 -5.64
CA GLU A 122 -8.66 8.70 -5.36
C GLU A 122 -8.79 7.28 -4.76
N THR A 123 -9.93 6.61 -4.89
CA THR A 123 -10.25 5.37 -4.16
C THR A 123 -10.86 4.24 -5.00
N GLY A 124 -11.03 4.40 -6.32
CA GLY A 124 -11.67 3.37 -7.17
C GLY A 124 -10.73 2.57 -8.08
N TRP A 125 -9.64 3.17 -8.54
CA TRP A 125 -8.82 2.58 -9.60
C TRP A 125 -8.01 1.37 -9.11
N GLU A 126 -7.58 1.36 -7.83
CA GLU A 126 -6.87 0.22 -7.27
C GLU A 126 -7.72 -1.04 -7.28
N GLU A 127 -9.00 -0.90 -6.94
CA GLU A 127 -9.95 -2.01 -6.91
C GLU A 127 -10.29 -2.50 -8.33
N GLU A 128 -10.41 -1.59 -9.29
CA GLU A 128 -10.60 -1.93 -10.70
C GLU A 128 -9.41 -2.74 -11.26
N VAL A 129 -8.19 -2.33 -10.94
CA VAL A 129 -6.97 -3.05 -11.32
C VAL A 129 -6.93 -4.42 -10.63
N LEU A 130 -7.19 -4.50 -9.32
CA LEU A 130 -7.23 -5.79 -8.60
C LEU A 130 -8.26 -6.75 -9.18
N ASN A 131 -9.46 -6.25 -9.50
CA ASN A 131 -10.50 -7.06 -10.12
C ASN A 131 -10.08 -7.56 -11.51
N SER A 132 -9.36 -6.73 -12.27
CA SER A 132 -8.78 -7.13 -13.55
C SER A 132 -7.72 -8.22 -13.38
N LEU A 133 -6.80 -8.08 -12.41
CA LEU A 133 -5.79 -9.09 -12.07
C LEU A 133 -6.42 -10.42 -11.65
N LYS A 134 -7.48 -10.38 -10.83
CA LYS A 134 -8.21 -11.57 -10.38
C LYS A 134 -8.91 -12.31 -11.53
N LYS A 135 -9.26 -11.63 -12.64
CA LYS A 135 -9.87 -12.26 -13.84
C LYS A 135 -8.87 -12.94 -14.76
N MET A 136 -7.57 -12.67 -14.62
CA MET A 136 -6.52 -13.26 -15.46
C MET A 136 -6.31 -14.75 -15.13
N SER A 137 -5.76 -15.52 -16.08
CA SER A 137 -5.30 -16.88 -15.80
C SER A 137 -4.06 -16.86 -14.88
N PRO A 138 -3.80 -17.92 -14.09
CA PRO A 138 -2.59 -18.02 -13.27
C PRO A 138 -1.30 -17.78 -14.07
N GLU A 139 -1.18 -18.37 -15.26
CA GLU A 139 -0.01 -18.25 -16.13
C GLU A 139 0.14 -16.82 -16.68
N ALA A 140 -0.97 -16.13 -16.92
CA ALA A 140 -0.95 -14.73 -17.33
C ALA A 140 -0.48 -13.82 -16.19
N PHE A 141 -0.89 -14.11 -14.95
CA PHE A 141 -0.41 -13.40 -13.76
C PHE A 141 1.09 -13.63 -13.53
N GLU A 142 1.58 -14.87 -13.65
CA GLU A 142 3.01 -15.18 -13.58
C GLU A 142 3.84 -14.38 -14.58
N ARG A 143 3.37 -14.27 -15.84
CA ARG A 143 4.02 -13.43 -16.87
C ARG A 143 4.00 -11.95 -16.51
N LEU A 144 2.92 -11.45 -15.90
CA LEU A 144 2.86 -10.07 -15.42
C LEU A 144 3.84 -9.82 -14.27
N CYS A 145 3.92 -10.72 -13.29
CA CYS A 145 4.91 -10.65 -12.22
C CYS A 145 6.34 -10.67 -12.78
N GLN A 146 6.62 -11.54 -13.76
CA GLN A 146 7.90 -11.55 -14.47
C GLN A 146 8.21 -10.20 -15.12
N ARG A 147 7.22 -9.56 -15.75
CA ARG A 147 7.38 -8.21 -16.33
C ARG A 147 7.68 -7.17 -15.25
N VAL A 148 6.93 -7.15 -14.16
CA VAL A 148 7.11 -6.23 -13.03
C VAL A 148 8.50 -6.37 -12.41
N LEU A 149 8.98 -7.61 -12.21
CA LEU A 149 10.32 -7.86 -11.67
C LEU A 149 11.42 -7.33 -12.60
N ARG A 150 11.27 -7.50 -13.92
CA ARG A 150 12.21 -6.91 -14.90
C ARG A 150 12.23 -5.38 -14.82
N GLU A 151 11.06 -4.74 -14.77
CA GLU A 151 10.96 -3.28 -14.61
C GLU A 151 11.55 -2.81 -13.27
N SER A 152 11.52 -3.68 -12.25
CA SER A 152 12.14 -3.44 -10.94
C SER A 152 13.67 -3.66 -10.91
N GLY A 153 14.30 -3.95 -12.06
CA GLY A 153 15.74 -4.09 -12.18
C GLY A 153 16.27 -5.53 -12.07
N PHE A 154 15.40 -6.54 -12.06
CA PHE A 154 15.85 -7.93 -12.12
C PHE A 154 16.30 -8.29 -13.54
N ILE A 155 17.40 -9.03 -13.62
CA ILE A 155 17.93 -9.60 -14.86
C ILE A 155 17.74 -11.12 -14.88
N GLN A 156 17.82 -11.72 -16.06
CA GLN A 156 17.68 -13.18 -16.24
C GLN A 156 16.40 -13.74 -15.60
N VAL A 157 15.30 -12.98 -15.72
CA VAL A 157 14.01 -13.36 -15.12
C VAL A 157 13.33 -14.42 -15.98
N GLU A 158 13.17 -15.63 -15.44
CA GLU A 158 12.60 -16.80 -16.10
C GLU A 158 11.44 -17.36 -15.27
N VAL A 159 10.37 -17.80 -15.96
CA VAL A 159 9.24 -18.50 -15.33
C VAL A 159 9.51 -20.00 -15.44
N THR A 160 9.34 -20.72 -14.34
CA THR A 160 9.59 -22.17 -14.26
C THR A 160 8.26 -22.93 -14.41
N GLY A 161 8.07 -23.62 -15.53
CA GLY A 161 6.85 -24.40 -15.79
C GLY A 161 6.85 -25.82 -15.23
N ARG A 162 7.72 -26.15 -14.26
CA ARG A 162 7.86 -27.53 -13.77
C ARG A 162 7.00 -27.75 -12.53
N SER A 163 5.91 -28.51 -12.71
CA SER A 163 5.14 -29.03 -11.59
C SER A 163 6.04 -29.89 -10.67
N GLY A 164 6.08 -29.60 -9.37
CA GLY A 164 6.80 -30.38 -8.37
C GLY A 164 8.07 -29.75 -7.76
N ASP A 165 8.35 -28.47 -7.98
CA ASP A 165 9.54 -27.80 -7.44
C ASP A 165 9.34 -27.10 -6.08
N GLY A 166 8.22 -27.38 -5.41
CA GLY A 166 7.87 -26.74 -4.14
C GLY A 166 7.20 -25.37 -4.30
N GLY A 167 6.75 -25.04 -5.53
CA GLY A 167 5.99 -23.83 -5.82
C GLY A 167 6.87 -22.65 -6.20
N ILE A 168 8.01 -22.91 -6.84
CA ILE A 168 8.83 -21.86 -7.43
C ILE A 168 8.24 -21.58 -8.81
N ASP A 169 7.67 -20.39 -8.98
CA ASP A 169 7.07 -20.00 -10.26
C ASP A 169 8.10 -19.29 -11.15
N GLY A 170 9.22 -18.84 -10.60
CA GLY A 170 10.35 -18.39 -11.39
C GLY A 170 11.60 -17.98 -10.62
N ARG A 171 12.57 -17.49 -11.38
CA ARG A 171 13.92 -17.14 -10.96
C ARG A 171 14.34 -15.83 -11.57
N GLY A 172 15.13 -15.05 -10.85
CA GLY A 172 15.79 -13.87 -11.37
C GLY A 172 17.06 -13.55 -10.59
N VAL A 173 17.86 -12.65 -11.13
CA VAL A 173 19.06 -12.13 -10.45
C VAL A 173 18.86 -10.64 -10.24
N VAL A 174 19.05 -10.16 -9.02
CA VAL A 174 19.15 -8.73 -8.73
C VAL A 174 20.62 -8.36 -8.55
N LYS A 175 21.06 -7.30 -9.23
CA LYS A 175 22.41 -6.76 -9.06
C LYS A 175 22.36 -5.51 -8.20
N LEU A 176 23.13 -5.52 -7.12
CA LEU A 176 23.33 -4.35 -6.29
C LEU A 176 24.68 -3.71 -6.65
N GLY A 177 24.60 -2.56 -7.32
CA GLY A 177 25.77 -1.94 -7.94
C GLY A 177 26.41 -2.84 -9.00
N ALA A 178 27.72 -2.72 -9.20
CA ALA A 178 28.47 -3.50 -10.18
C ALA A 178 29.10 -4.79 -9.63
N ILE A 179 28.96 -5.07 -8.33
CA ILE A 179 29.79 -6.05 -7.62
C ILE A 179 29.01 -7.20 -7.00
N LEU A 180 27.76 -6.99 -6.57
CA LEU A 180 26.97 -7.99 -5.86
C LEU A 180 25.81 -8.45 -6.73
N SER A 181 25.64 -9.77 -6.81
CA SER A 181 24.52 -10.41 -7.50
C SER A 181 23.84 -11.35 -6.53
N PHE A 182 22.52 -11.28 -6.44
CA PHE A 182 21.71 -12.16 -5.61
C PHE A 182 20.75 -12.95 -6.48
N HIS A 183 20.76 -14.27 -6.31
CA HIS A 183 19.80 -15.17 -6.94
C HIS A 183 18.52 -15.15 -6.13
N VAL A 184 17.42 -14.86 -6.82
CA VAL A 184 16.11 -14.71 -6.20
C VAL A 184 15.13 -15.70 -6.83
N HIS A 185 14.48 -16.49 -5.99
CA HIS A 185 13.30 -17.24 -6.38
C HIS A 185 12.06 -16.39 -6.17
N PHE A 186 11.06 -16.56 -7.03
CA PHE A 186 9.77 -15.95 -6.78
C PHE A 186 8.62 -16.92 -6.98
N GLN A 187 7.54 -16.68 -6.23
CA GLN A 187 6.27 -17.38 -6.32
C GLN A 187 5.17 -16.35 -6.55
N CYS A 188 4.27 -16.65 -7.48
CA CYS A 188 3.18 -15.81 -7.93
C CYS A 188 1.85 -16.50 -7.57
N LYS A 189 1.13 -15.99 -6.58
CA LYS A 189 -0.15 -16.55 -6.15
C LYS A 189 -1.29 -15.63 -6.56
N ARG A 190 -2.03 -16.03 -7.58
CA ARG A 190 -3.35 -15.44 -7.85
C ARG A 190 -4.36 -15.97 -6.83
N TYR A 191 -4.49 -15.28 -5.72
CA TYR A 191 -5.37 -15.65 -4.60
C TYR A 191 -6.58 -14.72 -4.53
N LYS A 192 -7.73 -15.29 -4.17
CA LYS A 192 -8.94 -14.53 -3.85
C LYS A 192 -8.84 -13.88 -2.47
N ASP A 193 -8.18 -14.56 -1.53
CA ASP A 193 -8.16 -14.24 -0.10
C ASP A 193 -6.72 -14.15 0.44
N THR A 194 -6.56 -14.37 1.74
CA THR A 194 -5.29 -14.24 2.46
C THR A 194 -4.37 -15.45 2.26
N VAL A 195 -3.07 -15.19 2.09
CA VAL A 195 -1.99 -16.17 2.01
C VAL A 195 -1.53 -16.57 3.41
N PRO A 196 -1.64 -17.85 3.81
CA PRO A 196 -1.33 -18.29 5.17
C PRO A 196 0.14 -18.72 5.33
N ALA A 197 0.61 -18.79 6.58
CA ALA A 197 1.99 -19.16 6.92
C ALA A 197 2.52 -20.48 6.31
N PRO A 198 1.73 -21.54 6.10
CA PRO A 198 2.21 -22.75 5.43
C PRO A 198 2.78 -22.50 4.04
N VAL A 199 2.18 -21.60 3.25
CA VAL A 199 2.68 -21.24 1.91
C VAL A 199 4.09 -20.66 1.99
N ILE A 200 4.33 -19.80 3.00
CA ILE A 200 5.63 -19.17 3.25
C ILE A 200 6.67 -20.23 3.63
N ARG A 201 6.30 -21.19 4.50
CA ARG A 201 7.20 -22.30 4.91
C ARG A 201 7.55 -23.22 3.76
N ASP A 202 6.57 -23.59 2.94
CA ASP A 202 6.76 -24.51 1.82
C ASP A 202 7.67 -23.88 0.77
N PHE A 203 7.41 -22.61 0.41
CA PHE A 203 8.25 -21.85 -0.52
C PHE A 203 9.68 -21.68 0.01
N ARG A 204 9.82 -21.30 1.29
CA ARG A 204 11.13 -21.22 1.97
C ARG A 204 11.88 -22.54 1.87
N GLY A 205 11.21 -23.67 2.14
CA GLY A 205 11.79 -25.01 2.05
C GLY A 205 12.30 -25.34 0.64
N ALA A 206 11.56 -24.93 -0.38
CA ALA A 206 11.93 -25.12 -1.78
C ALA A 206 13.19 -24.35 -2.21
N MET A 207 13.47 -23.22 -1.53
CA MET A 207 14.60 -22.33 -1.84
C MET A 207 15.91 -22.69 -1.14
N VAL A 208 15.88 -23.46 -0.05
CA VAL A 208 17.07 -23.72 0.78
C VAL A 208 18.22 -24.26 -0.10
N GLY A 209 19.34 -23.55 -0.11
CA GLY A 209 20.54 -23.90 -0.89
C GLY A 209 20.43 -23.63 -2.40
N ARG A 210 19.38 -22.96 -2.86
CA ARG A 210 19.12 -22.69 -4.29
C ARG A 210 19.00 -21.20 -4.64
N ALA A 211 18.69 -20.34 -3.67
CA ALA A 211 18.66 -18.89 -3.82
C ALA A 211 19.11 -18.17 -2.54
N ASP A 212 19.54 -16.94 -2.73
CA ASP A 212 19.95 -16.02 -1.66
C ASP A 212 18.74 -15.36 -0.99
N LYS A 213 17.67 -15.13 -1.77
CA LYS A 213 16.44 -14.46 -1.33
C LYS A 213 15.20 -14.98 -2.05
N GLY A 214 14.03 -14.77 -1.48
CA GLY A 214 12.76 -15.15 -2.08
C GLY A 214 11.75 -14.01 -2.10
N ILE A 215 10.85 -14.02 -3.08
CA ILE A 215 9.75 -13.06 -3.18
C ILE A 215 8.45 -13.82 -3.40
N ILE A 216 7.41 -13.49 -2.63
CA ILE A 216 6.06 -13.98 -2.90
C ILE A 216 5.20 -12.79 -3.33
N LEU A 217 4.66 -12.85 -4.54
CA LEU A 217 3.73 -11.87 -5.09
C LEU A 217 2.33 -12.45 -5.08
N THR A 218 1.34 -11.68 -4.62
CA THR A 218 -0.06 -12.13 -4.58
C THR A 218 -1.03 -11.04 -5.01
N THR A 219 -2.18 -11.45 -5.56
CA THR A 219 -3.34 -10.55 -5.72
C THR A 219 -4.19 -10.44 -4.45
N GLY A 220 -3.81 -11.17 -3.39
CA GLY A 220 -4.44 -11.23 -2.07
C GLY A 220 -3.71 -10.37 -1.02
N THR A 221 -3.84 -10.75 0.25
CA THR A 221 -3.03 -10.23 1.38
C THR A 221 -2.31 -11.36 2.10
N PHE A 222 -1.43 -11.06 3.05
CA PHE A 222 -0.74 -12.06 3.88
C PHE A 222 -1.24 -12.01 5.32
N THR A 223 -1.40 -13.18 5.96
CA THR A 223 -1.75 -13.22 7.40
C THR A 223 -0.60 -12.69 8.25
N ARG A 224 -0.87 -12.32 9.50
CA ARG A 224 0.19 -11.88 10.42
C ARG A 224 1.22 -12.99 10.65
N GLU A 225 0.79 -14.24 10.74
CA GLU A 225 1.66 -15.41 10.87
C GLU A 225 2.51 -15.60 9.62
N ALA A 226 1.96 -15.35 8.43
CA ALA A 226 2.71 -15.39 7.18
C ALA A 226 3.81 -14.33 7.15
N LYS A 227 3.49 -13.09 7.56
CA LYS A 227 4.47 -11.99 7.69
C LYS A 227 5.55 -12.33 8.73
N ALA A 228 5.16 -12.87 9.89
CA ALA A 228 6.11 -13.29 10.93
C ALA A 228 7.01 -14.44 10.46
N GLU A 229 6.45 -15.43 9.75
CA GLU A 229 7.20 -16.55 9.19
C GLU A 229 8.18 -16.07 8.11
N ALA A 230 7.83 -15.06 7.30
CA ALA A 230 8.72 -14.49 6.29
C ALA A 230 10.00 -13.87 6.89
N LEU A 231 9.88 -13.29 8.09
CA LEU A 231 10.95 -12.61 8.84
C LEU A 231 11.62 -13.50 9.90
N ARG A 232 11.39 -14.82 9.88
CA ARG A 232 11.89 -15.73 10.90
C ARG A 232 13.42 -15.73 10.98
N ASP A 233 13.95 -15.53 12.19
CA ASP A 233 15.39 -15.54 12.46
C ASP A 233 16.09 -16.82 11.96
N GLY A 234 17.27 -16.63 11.37
CA GLY A 234 18.11 -17.72 10.86
C GLY A 234 17.62 -18.39 9.57
N ALA A 235 16.54 -17.90 8.97
CA ALA A 235 16.01 -18.43 7.71
C ALA A 235 16.25 -17.45 6.52
N PRO A 236 16.37 -17.95 5.26
CA PRO A 236 16.60 -17.09 4.10
C PRO A 236 15.51 -16.02 3.94
N PRO A 237 15.81 -14.72 3.82
CA PRO A 237 14.79 -13.69 3.87
C PRO A 237 13.77 -13.83 2.72
N LEU A 238 12.49 -13.58 3.04
CA LEU A 238 11.41 -13.54 2.06
C LEU A 238 10.77 -12.15 2.04
N ASP A 239 10.73 -11.52 0.87
CA ASP A 239 9.89 -10.33 0.67
C ASP A 239 8.48 -10.77 0.28
N LEU A 240 7.49 -10.09 0.84
CA LEU A 240 6.07 -10.33 0.56
C LEU A 240 5.53 -9.09 -0.15
N ILE A 241 4.93 -9.28 -1.33
CA ILE A 241 4.31 -8.21 -2.12
C ILE A 241 2.83 -8.54 -2.23
N ASP A 242 1.99 -7.81 -1.50
CA ASP A 242 0.55 -8.01 -1.52
C ASP A 242 -0.14 -7.32 -2.71
N GLY A 243 -1.45 -7.50 -2.83
CA GLY A 243 -2.21 -6.96 -3.95
C GLY A 243 -2.16 -5.43 -4.03
N ASP A 244 -2.21 -4.74 -2.90
CA ASP A 244 -2.16 -3.28 -2.86
C ASP A 244 -0.76 -2.79 -3.29
N GLU A 245 0.29 -3.43 -2.80
CA GLU A 245 1.67 -3.15 -3.21
C GLU A 245 1.90 -3.45 -4.68
N PHE A 246 1.37 -4.57 -5.18
CA PHE A 246 1.51 -4.96 -6.58
C PHE A 246 0.84 -3.96 -7.53
N VAL A 247 -0.39 -3.51 -7.20
CA VAL A 247 -1.12 -2.49 -7.97
C VAL A 247 -0.35 -1.19 -8.04
N GLN A 248 0.23 -0.75 -6.93
CA GLN A 248 1.03 0.47 -6.93
C GLN A 248 2.34 0.30 -7.72
N MET A 249 2.94 -0.90 -7.77
CA MET A 249 4.06 -1.19 -8.69
C MET A 249 3.61 -1.07 -10.16
N LEU A 250 2.43 -1.57 -10.52
CA LEU A 250 1.90 -1.41 -11.88
C LEU A 250 1.73 0.07 -12.25
N LYS A 251 1.25 0.90 -11.32
CA LYS A 251 1.15 2.35 -11.52
C LYS A 251 2.52 2.99 -11.71
N ASP A 252 3.47 2.67 -10.85
CA ASP A 252 4.81 3.27 -10.88
C ASP A 252 5.54 2.94 -12.19
N TYR A 253 5.44 1.69 -12.65
CA TYR A 253 6.02 1.24 -13.91
C TYR A 253 5.13 1.47 -15.14
N ARG A 254 3.97 2.15 -14.98
CA ARG A 254 3.01 2.45 -16.05
C ARG A 254 2.58 1.20 -16.84
N LEU A 255 2.43 0.07 -16.15
CA LEU A 255 2.04 -1.21 -16.73
C LEU A 255 0.51 -1.34 -16.73
N GLY A 256 -0.10 -1.10 -17.89
CA GLY A 256 -1.56 -1.13 -18.04
C GLY A 256 -2.27 0.05 -17.36
N ILE A 257 -1.53 1.06 -16.89
CA ILE A 257 -2.04 2.23 -16.19
C ILE A 257 -1.42 3.48 -16.82
N SER A 258 -2.27 4.33 -17.40
CA SER A 258 -1.90 5.65 -17.89
C SER A 258 -2.10 6.68 -16.79
N VAL A 259 -1.06 7.46 -16.49
CA VAL A 259 -1.11 8.54 -15.50
C VAL A 259 -0.80 9.85 -16.21
N GLU A 260 -1.80 10.69 -16.38
CA GLU A 260 -1.67 12.03 -16.95
C GLU A 260 -1.72 13.07 -15.84
N GLN A 261 -0.76 14.00 -15.84
CA GLN A 261 -0.78 15.15 -14.94
C GLN A 261 -1.62 16.25 -15.58
N LYS A 262 -2.81 16.53 -15.02
CA LYS A 262 -3.59 17.71 -15.39
C LYS A 262 -3.07 18.90 -14.59
N THR A 263 -2.34 19.81 -15.24
CA THR A 263 -2.01 21.13 -14.69
C THR A 263 -3.30 21.96 -14.72
N VAL A 264 -3.81 22.36 -13.55
CA VAL A 264 -4.94 23.29 -13.48
C VAL A 264 -4.37 24.70 -13.54
N GLU A 265 -4.75 25.49 -14.55
CA GLU A 265 -4.42 26.92 -14.59
C GLU A 265 -5.22 27.64 -13.49
N GLU A 266 -4.52 28.24 -12.54
CA GLU A 266 -5.13 29.14 -11.55
C GLU A 266 -5.20 30.54 -12.14
N ILE A 267 -6.41 30.97 -12.54
CA ILE A 267 -6.67 32.30 -13.07
C ILE A 267 -7.17 33.19 -11.94
N SER A 268 -6.35 34.17 -11.53
CA SER A 268 -6.76 35.23 -10.61
C SER A 268 -6.95 36.55 -11.35
N VAL A 269 -8.13 37.15 -11.25
CA VAL A 269 -8.42 38.46 -11.85
C VAL A 269 -8.10 39.56 -10.84
N ASN A 270 -7.26 40.51 -11.23
CA ASN A 270 -7.02 41.72 -10.44
C ASN A 270 -7.96 42.84 -10.92
N GLU A 271 -9.12 42.96 -10.28
CA GLU A 271 -10.13 43.97 -10.62
C GLU A 271 -9.58 45.40 -10.50
N SER A 272 -8.74 45.69 -9.49
CA SER A 272 -8.16 47.02 -9.25
C SER A 272 -7.22 47.51 -10.37
N TRP A 273 -6.74 46.61 -11.21
CA TRP A 273 -5.95 46.97 -12.37
C TRP A 273 -6.82 47.64 -13.44
N PHE A 274 -8.08 47.22 -13.58
CA PHE A 274 -9.02 47.77 -14.56
C PHE A 274 -9.54 49.16 -14.18
N ASP A 275 -9.45 49.55 -12.90
CA ASP A 275 -9.83 50.90 -12.44
C ASP A 275 -8.96 52.02 -13.05
N ASN A 276 -7.84 51.68 -13.70
CA ASN A 276 -6.93 52.62 -14.35
C ASN A 276 -7.16 52.78 -15.87
N TYR A 277 -8.21 52.16 -16.43
CA TYR A 277 -8.59 52.22 -17.85
C TYR A 277 -10.08 52.53 -18.00
#